data_AF-A0A9N8ZLA5-F1
#
_entry.id   AF-A0A9N8ZLA5-F1
#
_cell.length_a   1.000
_cell.length_b   1.000
_cell.length_c   1.000
_cell.angle_alpha   90.00
_cell.angle_beta   90.00
_cell.angle_gamma   90.00
#
_symmetry.space_group_name_H-M   'P 1'
#
loop_
_entity.id
_entity.type
_entity.pdbx_description
1 polymer ?
#
loop_
_entity_poly.entity_id
_entity_poly.type
_entity_poly.pdbx_seq_one_letter_code
_entity_poly.pdbx_strand_id
1 'polypeptide(L)'
;MNFSILLKPSSQNRLNLKIITCFRRSLKTSQNPESTGTELVQKHRDVQGLYEFFLDGKKALATIDELKVGRSWRAAELRKKKFDDLHKLWYILLKERNMLATMKQEAKRFNKYEGPWAEAHQKRNFKCVKAMARIKFVLNERRVCYEYVKRTDPVYFGYKAKLEYEEKLKKEYGTDDITEAKEKAKETERKLTDKILSQIHMKSPRKKVEKFGMKKLRKKDEVPDIKDEVLGMKERKKVTVKKGFPGASKDKKKFHKKY
;
A
#
# COMPACT_ATOMS: atom_id res chain seq x y z
N MET A 1 20.36 -86.77 -37.41
CA MET A 1 21.37 -86.57 -38.47
C MET A 1 22.17 -85.33 -38.10
N ASN A 2 23.37 -85.53 -37.57
CA ASN A 2 24.36 -84.49 -37.29
C ASN A 2 25.25 -84.33 -38.51
N PHE A 3 25.50 -83.11 -38.98
CA PHE A 3 26.75 -82.79 -39.67
C PHE A 3 27.20 -81.38 -39.29
N SER A 4 28.25 -81.37 -38.47
CA SER A 4 29.14 -80.25 -38.20
C SER A 4 29.95 -79.93 -39.46
N ILE A 5 30.15 -78.64 -39.77
CA ILE A 5 31.28 -78.19 -40.58
C ILE A 5 32.06 -77.15 -39.79
N LEU A 6 33.18 -77.63 -39.25
CA LEU A 6 34.34 -76.87 -38.81
C LEU A 6 35.16 -76.49 -40.05
N LEU A 7 35.65 -75.25 -40.14
CA LEU A 7 36.95 -74.95 -40.77
C LEU A 7 37.54 -73.65 -40.20
N LYS A 8 38.84 -73.75 -39.92
CA LYS A 8 39.71 -72.89 -39.09
C LYS A 8 40.29 -71.69 -39.87
N PRO A 9 40.95 -70.74 -39.17
CA PRO A 9 41.38 -69.46 -39.71
C PRO A 9 42.73 -69.52 -40.42
N SER A 10 42.96 -68.63 -41.39
CA SER A 10 44.26 -68.47 -42.07
C SER A 10 44.80 -67.05 -41.95
N SER A 11 45.97 -66.99 -41.30
CA SER A 11 47.15 -66.18 -41.64
C SER A 11 47.05 -64.65 -41.82
N GLN A 12 47.61 -63.97 -40.82
CA GLN A 12 48.70 -62.99 -40.95
C GLN A 12 48.48 -61.76 -41.85
N ASN A 13 48.38 -60.59 -41.21
CA ASN A 13 49.09 -59.40 -41.67
C ASN A 13 49.69 -58.67 -40.46
N ARG A 14 50.99 -58.88 -40.26
CA ARG A 14 51.83 -57.99 -39.43
C ARG A 14 52.19 -56.79 -40.29
N LEU A 15 51.76 -55.61 -39.88
CA LEU A 15 52.56 -54.39 -40.07
C LEU A 15 52.57 -53.68 -38.74
N ASN A 16 53.73 -53.71 -38.11
CA ASN A 16 54.01 -53.11 -36.83
C ASN A 16 55.11 -52.10 -37.08
N LEU A 17 54.80 -50.81 -37.09
CA LEU A 17 55.81 -49.76 -37.03
C LEU A 17 55.28 -48.55 -36.24
N LYS A 18 55.89 -48.41 -35.05
CA LYS A 18 56.25 -47.15 -34.36
C LYS A 18 55.14 -46.39 -33.63
N ILE A 19 55.07 -46.72 -32.33
CA ILE A 19 55.15 -45.79 -31.19
C ILE A 19 55.02 -44.31 -31.59
N ILE A 20 53.86 -43.73 -31.32
CA ILE A 20 53.75 -42.33 -30.92
C ILE A 20 53.23 -42.32 -29.49
N THR A 21 54.15 -41.92 -28.62
CA THR A 21 53.99 -41.61 -27.21
C THR A 21 53.01 -40.46 -26.98
N CYS A 22 52.31 -40.55 -25.84
CA CYS A 22 51.73 -39.45 -25.07
C CYS A 22 50.48 -38.75 -25.62
N PHE A 23 49.30 -39.14 -25.09
CA PHE A 23 48.44 -38.28 -24.26
C PHE A 23 47.05 -38.93 -24.11
N ARG A 24 46.93 -39.97 -23.28
CA ARG A 24 45.59 -40.44 -22.87
C ARG A 24 45.14 -39.61 -21.68
N ARG A 25 44.45 -38.51 -22.00
CA ARG A 25 43.75 -37.61 -21.08
C ARG A 25 42.94 -38.45 -20.09
N SER A 26 43.39 -38.50 -18.85
CA SER A 26 42.63 -39.02 -17.72
C SER A 26 41.38 -38.13 -17.60
N LEU A 27 40.24 -38.63 -18.09
CA LEU A 27 38.95 -38.06 -17.77
C LEU A 27 38.66 -38.42 -16.33
N LYS A 28 39.18 -37.63 -15.39
CA LYS A 28 38.57 -37.52 -14.07
C LYS A 28 37.17 -36.96 -14.32
N THR A 29 36.14 -37.74 -14.05
CA THR A 29 34.81 -37.21 -13.81
C THR A 29 34.96 -36.23 -12.65
N SER A 30 35.05 -34.95 -12.98
CA SER A 30 34.91 -33.89 -12.00
C SER A 30 33.48 -34.00 -11.49
N GLN A 31 33.30 -34.67 -10.35
CA GLN A 31 32.15 -34.36 -9.53
C GLN A 31 32.33 -32.88 -9.18
N ASN A 32 31.58 -32.02 -9.87
CA ASN A 32 31.25 -30.72 -9.28
C ASN A 32 30.74 -31.07 -7.89
N PRO A 33 31.35 -30.55 -6.81
CA PRO A 33 30.72 -30.68 -5.51
C PRO A 33 29.33 -30.07 -5.70
N GLU A 34 28.30 -30.90 -5.56
CA GLU A 34 26.94 -30.41 -5.40
C GLU A 34 27.05 -29.36 -4.30
N SER A 35 26.82 -28.11 -4.67
CA SER A 35 26.84 -27.01 -3.73
C SER A 35 25.73 -27.29 -2.74
N THR A 36 26.05 -27.94 -1.63
CA THR A 36 25.19 -28.04 -0.46
C THR A 36 24.91 -26.60 -0.08
N GLY A 37 23.71 -26.12 -0.42
CA GLY A 37 23.27 -24.72 -0.42
C GLY A 37 23.32 -24.08 0.96
N THR A 38 24.52 -23.87 1.45
CA THR A 38 24.91 -23.13 2.65
C THR A 38 26.05 -22.18 2.31
N GLU A 39 26.22 -21.80 1.04
CA GLU A 39 26.88 -20.54 0.74
C GLU A 39 25.97 -19.42 1.24
N LEU A 40 26.46 -18.72 2.27
CA LEU A 40 25.92 -17.45 2.70
C LEU A 40 25.78 -16.57 1.46
N VAL A 41 24.56 -16.41 0.94
CA VAL A 41 24.25 -15.47 -0.15
C VAL A 41 24.92 -14.15 0.22
N GLN A 42 26.07 -13.86 -0.42
CA GLN A 42 26.82 -12.65 -0.17
C GLN A 42 25.91 -11.52 -0.66
N LYS A 43 25.23 -10.84 0.27
CA LYS A 43 24.37 -9.72 -0.06
C LYS A 43 25.25 -8.66 -0.71
N HIS A 44 25.13 -8.52 -2.03
CA HIS A 44 25.85 -7.48 -2.76
C HIS A 44 25.43 -6.12 -2.18
N ARG A 45 26.39 -5.33 -1.68
CA ARG A 45 26.09 -4.11 -0.92
C ARG A 45 25.23 -3.13 -1.72
N ASP A 46 25.40 -3.13 -3.03
CA ASP A 46 24.69 -2.24 -3.96
C ASP A 46 23.24 -2.69 -4.25
N VAL A 47 22.84 -3.90 -3.83
CA VAL A 47 21.53 -4.52 -4.15
C VAL A 47 20.68 -4.76 -2.88
N GLN A 48 21.07 -4.17 -1.75
CA GLN A 48 20.38 -4.35 -0.46
C GLN A 48 18.89 -4.03 -0.53
N GLY A 49 18.48 -3.02 -1.30
CA GLY A 49 17.09 -2.61 -1.45
C GLY A 49 16.20 -3.65 -2.15
N LEU A 50 16.75 -4.47 -3.05
CA LEU A 50 15.98 -5.50 -3.74
C LEU A 50 15.59 -6.64 -2.79
N TYR A 51 16.48 -7.00 -1.86
CA TYR A 51 16.22 -8.06 -0.90
C TYR A 51 15.06 -7.72 0.05
N GLU A 52 14.70 -6.44 0.23
CA GLU A 52 13.56 -6.04 1.07
C GLU A 52 12.19 -6.50 0.51
N PHE A 53 12.13 -6.87 -0.78
CA PHE A 53 10.91 -7.43 -1.39
C PHE A 53 10.68 -8.91 -1.04
N PHE A 54 11.65 -9.57 -0.39
CA PHE A 54 11.63 -10.99 -0.07
C PHE A 54 11.69 -11.20 1.44
N LEU A 55 11.05 -12.26 1.93
CA LEU A 55 11.07 -12.60 3.36
C LEU A 55 12.50 -12.93 3.80
N ASP A 56 12.94 -12.27 4.87
CA ASP A 56 14.30 -12.31 5.40
C ASP A 56 15.41 -12.01 4.37
N GLY A 57 15.03 -11.40 3.23
CA GLY A 57 15.90 -11.18 2.08
C GLY A 57 16.32 -12.44 1.34
N LYS A 58 15.58 -13.55 1.48
CA LYS A 58 15.96 -14.86 0.89
C LYS A 58 14.79 -15.61 0.27
N LYS A 59 13.61 -15.62 0.93
CA LYS A 59 12.49 -16.48 0.54
C LYS A 59 11.47 -15.74 -0.33
N ALA A 60 11.16 -16.32 -1.48
CA ALA A 60 10.12 -15.84 -2.41
C ALA A 60 8.69 -16.19 -1.96
N LEU A 61 8.52 -17.35 -1.33
CA LEU A 61 7.26 -17.76 -0.70
C LEU A 61 7.47 -18.01 0.80
N ALA A 62 6.50 -17.55 1.59
CA ALA A 62 6.38 -17.91 3.00
C ALA A 62 5.70 -19.26 3.17
N THR A 63 5.98 -19.91 4.30
CA THR A 63 5.10 -20.94 4.86
C THR A 63 3.84 -20.31 5.47
N ILE A 64 2.83 -21.13 5.76
CA ILE A 64 1.58 -20.64 6.38
C ILE A 64 1.87 -20.05 7.78
N ASP A 65 2.80 -20.62 8.52
CA ASP A 65 3.16 -20.13 9.85
C ASP A 65 3.90 -18.79 9.80
N GLU A 66 4.77 -18.59 8.81
CA GLU A 66 5.43 -17.29 8.56
C GLU A 66 4.44 -16.19 8.13
N LEU A 67 3.28 -16.56 7.57
CA LEU A 67 2.20 -15.62 7.25
C LEU A 67 1.34 -15.23 8.46
N LYS A 68 1.39 -15.99 9.56
CA LYS A 68 0.63 -15.68 10.77
C LYS A 68 1.24 -14.47 11.48
N VAL A 69 0.56 -13.34 11.33
CA VAL A 69 0.90 -12.09 12.02
C VAL A 69 -0.09 -11.77 13.14
N GLY A 70 0.33 -10.92 14.06
CA GLY A 70 -0.49 -10.40 15.15
C GLY A 70 -1.66 -9.51 14.70
N ARG A 71 -2.10 -8.64 15.61
CA ARG A 71 -3.26 -7.77 15.43
C ARG A 71 -2.90 -6.49 14.64
N SER A 72 -3.85 -5.93 13.90
CA SER A 72 -3.70 -4.61 13.24
C SER A 72 -3.84 -3.44 14.24
N TRP A 73 -3.12 -2.34 14.03
CA TRP A 73 -3.18 -1.10 14.84
C TRP A 73 -4.60 -0.56 15.07
N ARG A 74 -5.01 -0.25 16.31
CA ARG A 74 -6.31 0.41 16.61
C ARG A 74 -6.21 1.91 16.36
N ALA A 75 -7.33 2.52 15.97
CA ALA A 75 -7.40 3.98 15.85
C ALA A 75 -7.07 4.69 17.19
N ALA A 76 -7.54 4.16 18.31
CA ALA A 76 -7.24 4.70 19.65
C ALA A 76 -5.73 4.73 19.98
N GLU A 77 -4.97 3.72 19.53
CA GLU A 77 -3.51 3.67 19.71
C GLU A 77 -2.81 4.69 18.81
N LEU A 78 -3.26 4.80 17.55
CA LEU A 78 -2.69 5.73 16.57
C LEU A 78 -2.94 7.20 16.92
N ARG A 79 -4.05 7.53 17.61
CA ARG A 79 -4.33 8.89 18.08
C ARG A 79 -3.29 9.42 19.06
N LYS A 80 -2.59 8.55 19.79
CA LYS A 80 -1.55 8.93 20.75
C LYS A 80 -0.16 9.15 20.12
N LYS A 81 0.01 8.91 18.81
CA LYS A 81 1.31 8.97 18.12
C LYS A 81 1.53 10.31 17.42
N LYS A 82 2.78 10.77 17.37
CA LYS A 82 3.17 11.99 16.63
C LYS A 82 3.04 11.78 15.11
N PHE A 83 3.02 12.87 14.34
CA PHE A 83 2.89 12.79 12.87
C PHE A 83 4.04 12.00 12.22
N ASP A 84 5.28 12.26 12.63
CA ASP A 84 6.46 11.59 12.06
C ASP A 84 6.43 10.08 12.29
N ASP A 85 5.96 9.63 13.46
CA ASP A 85 5.82 8.20 13.77
C ASP A 85 4.74 7.53 12.90
N LEU A 86 3.62 8.22 12.65
CA LEU A 86 2.59 7.74 11.74
C LEU A 86 3.10 7.67 10.30
N HIS A 87 3.94 8.62 9.90
CA HIS A 87 4.55 8.65 8.57
C HIS A 87 5.58 7.53 8.39
N LYS A 88 6.45 7.30 9.37
CA LYS A 88 7.37 6.14 9.39
C LYS A 88 6.59 4.83 9.36
N LEU A 89 5.54 4.70 10.17
CA LEU A 89 4.67 3.52 10.19
C LEU A 89 4.00 3.29 8.82
N TRP A 90 3.57 4.36 8.16
CA TRP A 90 3.00 4.26 6.81
C TRP A 90 3.97 3.60 5.83
N TYR A 91 5.24 4.00 5.83
CA TYR A 91 6.26 3.39 4.97
C TYR A 91 6.62 1.95 5.35
N ILE A 92 6.64 1.62 6.65
CA ILE A 92 6.83 0.24 7.10
C ILE A 92 5.69 -0.64 6.55
N LEU A 93 4.43 -0.19 6.67
CA LEU A 93 3.28 -0.90 6.12
C LEU A 93 3.30 -0.97 4.59
N LEU A 94 3.86 0.04 3.92
CA LEU A 94 3.99 0.06 2.47
C LEU A 94 5.01 -0.97 1.99
N LYS A 95 6.17 -1.03 2.63
CA LYS A 95 7.22 -2.03 2.35
C LYS A 95 6.69 -3.45 2.54
N GLU A 96 6.00 -3.69 3.65
CA GLU A 96 5.31 -4.96 3.92
C GLU A 96 4.31 -5.33 2.81
N ARG A 97 3.49 -4.37 2.35
CA ARG A 97 2.55 -4.62 1.24
C ARG A 97 3.25 -4.90 -0.08
N ASN A 98 4.37 -4.26 -0.36
CA ASN A 98 5.17 -4.52 -1.56
C ASN A 98 5.76 -5.93 -1.52
N MET A 99 6.34 -6.34 -0.39
CA MET A 99 6.82 -7.71 -0.18
C MET A 99 5.68 -8.73 -0.37
N LEU A 100 4.50 -8.49 0.23
CA LEU A 100 3.33 -9.36 0.05
C LEU A 100 2.86 -9.41 -1.41
N ALA A 101 2.98 -8.32 -2.17
CA ALA A 101 2.63 -8.31 -3.59
C ALA A 101 3.58 -9.19 -4.40
N THR A 102 4.90 -9.12 -4.14
CA THR A 102 5.90 -10.01 -4.74
C THR A 102 5.57 -11.47 -4.43
N MET A 103 5.32 -11.80 -3.16
CA MET A 103 4.95 -13.16 -2.76
C MET A 103 3.67 -13.67 -3.45
N LYS A 104 2.67 -12.80 -3.63
CA LYS A 104 1.44 -13.17 -4.34
C LYS A 104 1.72 -13.50 -5.81
N GLN A 105 2.62 -12.75 -6.45
CA GLN A 105 2.99 -12.99 -7.84
C GLN A 105 3.77 -14.29 -7.98
N GLU A 106 4.70 -14.56 -7.08
CA GLU A 106 5.43 -15.84 -7.04
C GLU A 106 4.48 -17.01 -6.77
N ALA A 107 3.54 -16.89 -5.83
CA ALA A 107 2.54 -17.92 -5.59
C ALA A 107 1.66 -18.21 -6.82
N LYS A 108 1.35 -17.20 -7.63
CA LYS A 108 0.68 -17.43 -8.92
C LYS A 108 1.53 -18.24 -9.89
N ARG A 109 2.83 -17.97 -9.97
CA ARG A 109 3.75 -18.74 -10.83
C ARG A 109 3.81 -20.21 -10.45
N PHE A 110 3.73 -20.51 -9.15
CA PHE A 110 3.73 -21.88 -8.63
C PHE A 110 2.32 -22.51 -8.49
N ASN A 111 1.26 -21.89 -9.03
CA ASN A 111 -0.14 -22.33 -8.88
C ASN A 111 -0.58 -22.53 -7.40
N LYS A 112 0.00 -21.75 -6.48
CA LYS A 112 -0.33 -21.73 -5.04
C LYS A 112 -1.24 -20.55 -4.65
N TYR A 113 -1.99 -20.00 -5.60
CA TYR A 113 -2.82 -18.81 -5.39
C TYR A 113 -4.22 -19.14 -4.81
N GLU A 114 -4.51 -20.41 -4.57
CA GLU A 114 -5.74 -20.91 -3.94
C GLU A 114 -5.41 -21.75 -2.69
N GLY A 115 -6.41 -21.92 -1.81
CA GLY A 115 -6.28 -22.73 -0.60
C GLY A 115 -5.75 -22.00 0.64
N PRO A 116 -5.33 -22.73 1.68
CA PRO A 116 -5.05 -22.18 3.01
C PRO A 116 -3.95 -21.10 3.03
N TRP A 117 -2.97 -21.22 2.13
CA TRP A 117 -1.90 -20.23 1.99
C TRP A 117 -2.43 -18.87 1.50
N ALA A 118 -3.30 -18.89 0.48
CA ALA A 118 -3.88 -17.68 -0.10
C ALA A 118 -4.75 -16.93 0.92
N GLU A 119 -5.51 -17.66 1.74
CA GLU A 119 -6.27 -17.06 2.83
C GLU A 119 -5.37 -16.42 3.89
N ALA A 120 -4.29 -17.10 4.30
CA ALA A 120 -3.35 -16.57 5.28
C ALA A 120 -2.68 -15.28 4.76
N HIS A 121 -2.26 -15.29 3.49
CA HIS A 121 -1.71 -14.12 2.81
C HIS A 121 -2.71 -12.96 2.77
N GLN A 122 -3.96 -13.23 2.36
CA GLN A 122 -5.00 -12.21 2.30
C GLN A 122 -5.32 -11.64 3.68
N LYS A 123 -5.38 -12.47 4.72
CA LYS A 123 -5.57 -12.04 6.13
C LYS A 123 -4.45 -11.10 6.57
N ARG A 124 -3.19 -11.42 6.26
CA ARG A 124 -2.02 -10.56 6.56
C ARG A 124 -2.09 -9.22 5.80
N ASN A 125 -2.31 -9.27 4.49
CA ASN A 125 -2.43 -8.06 3.66
C ASN A 125 -3.60 -7.16 4.12
N PHE A 126 -4.75 -7.75 4.42
CA PHE A 126 -5.91 -7.02 4.93
C PHE A 126 -5.63 -6.29 6.26
N LYS A 127 -4.84 -6.89 7.16
CA LYS A 127 -4.42 -6.22 8.41
C LYS A 127 -3.57 -4.99 8.12
N CYS A 128 -2.66 -5.03 7.13
CA CYS A 128 -1.86 -3.88 6.71
C CYS A 128 -2.73 -2.77 6.10
N VAL A 129 -3.62 -3.13 5.17
CA VAL A 129 -4.58 -2.17 4.56
C VAL A 129 -5.48 -1.54 5.61
N LYS A 130 -5.98 -2.32 6.56
CA LYS A 130 -6.80 -1.83 7.68
C LYS A 130 -6.02 -0.86 8.57
N ALA A 131 -4.76 -1.12 8.85
CA ALA A 131 -3.91 -0.19 9.61
C ALA A 131 -3.69 1.12 8.83
N MET A 132 -3.37 1.06 7.53
CA MET A 132 -3.24 2.24 6.67
C MET A 132 -4.52 3.08 6.62
N ALA A 133 -5.68 2.45 6.47
CA ALA A 133 -6.97 3.13 6.46
C ALA A 133 -7.23 3.87 7.79
N ARG A 134 -6.86 3.27 8.92
CA ARG A 134 -6.97 3.91 10.24
C ARG A 134 -6.01 5.08 10.41
N ILE A 135 -4.80 5.02 9.85
CA ILE A 135 -3.87 6.15 9.84
C ILE A 135 -4.51 7.33 9.09
N LYS A 136 -5.03 7.11 7.88
CA LYS A 136 -5.74 8.15 7.10
C LYS A 136 -6.92 8.74 7.88
N PHE A 137 -7.70 7.86 8.52
CA PHE A 137 -8.83 8.27 9.33
C PHE A 137 -8.43 9.18 10.50
N VAL A 138 -7.42 8.80 11.29
CA VAL A 138 -6.92 9.60 12.42
C VAL A 138 -6.33 10.94 11.95
N LEU A 139 -5.63 10.96 10.82
CA LEU A 139 -5.13 12.22 10.25
C LEU A 139 -6.26 13.16 9.83
N ASN A 140 -7.34 12.61 9.25
CA ASN A 140 -8.51 13.42 8.92
C ASN A 140 -9.26 13.91 10.18
N GLU A 141 -9.43 13.06 11.21
CA GLU A 141 -9.99 13.49 12.50
C GLU A 141 -9.21 14.66 13.10
N ARG A 142 -7.87 14.59 13.08
CA ARG A 142 -7.01 15.67 13.58
C ARG A 142 -7.18 16.96 12.80
N ARG A 143 -7.25 16.87 11.46
CA ARG A 143 -7.51 18.03 10.59
C ARG A 143 -8.86 18.67 10.91
N VAL A 144 -9.92 17.86 11.03
CA VAL A 144 -11.26 18.36 11.36
C VAL A 144 -11.27 19.04 12.73
N CYS A 145 -10.64 18.42 13.74
CA CYS A 145 -10.51 19.00 15.07
C CYS A 145 -9.75 20.33 15.05
N TYR A 146 -8.65 20.41 14.30
CA TYR A 146 -7.88 21.64 14.13
C TYR A 146 -8.71 22.76 13.50
N GLU A 147 -9.43 22.48 12.41
CA GLU A 147 -10.30 23.48 11.77
C GLU A 147 -11.47 23.90 12.66
N TYR A 148 -12.01 22.97 13.46
CA TYR A 148 -13.04 23.28 14.44
C TYR A 148 -12.52 24.25 15.51
N VAL A 149 -11.41 23.92 16.18
CA VAL A 149 -10.81 24.77 17.21
C VAL A 149 -10.42 26.13 16.65
N LYS A 150 -9.86 26.18 15.45
CA LYS A 150 -9.51 27.42 14.75
C LYS A 150 -10.72 28.34 14.52
N ARG A 151 -11.91 27.77 14.32
CA ARG A 151 -13.16 28.53 14.13
C ARG A 151 -13.81 28.92 15.47
N THR A 152 -13.83 28.03 16.46
CA THR A 152 -14.54 28.26 17.72
C THR A 152 -13.76 29.14 18.69
N ASP A 153 -12.48 28.85 18.89
CA ASP A 153 -11.64 29.51 19.88
C ASP A 153 -10.34 30.02 19.26
N PRO A 154 -10.39 31.14 18.53
CA PRO A 154 -9.19 31.75 17.96
C PRO A 154 -8.11 32.05 19.01
N VAL A 155 -8.50 32.25 20.27
CA VAL A 155 -7.57 32.53 21.38
C VAL A 155 -6.57 31.40 21.61
N TYR A 156 -6.99 30.14 21.44
CA TYR A 156 -6.20 28.97 21.87
C TYR A 156 -4.91 28.76 21.05
N PHE A 157 -4.87 29.26 19.81
CA PHE A 157 -3.70 29.18 18.93
C PHE A 157 -2.99 30.53 18.73
N GLY A 158 -3.35 31.56 19.50
CA GLY A 158 -2.89 32.94 19.28
C GLY A 158 -3.55 33.63 18.07
N TYR A 159 -4.59 33.03 17.48
CA TYR A 159 -5.39 33.66 16.42
C TYR A 159 -6.19 34.86 16.91
N LYS A 160 -6.49 35.00 18.21
CA LYS A 160 -7.16 36.21 18.74
C LYS A 160 -6.34 37.47 18.44
N ALA A 161 -5.04 37.45 18.75
CA ALA A 161 -4.13 38.54 18.42
C ALA A 161 -4.05 38.78 16.91
N LYS A 162 -4.08 37.71 16.11
CA LYS A 162 -4.09 37.82 14.64
C LYS A 162 -5.39 38.44 14.11
N LEU A 163 -6.55 38.04 14.63
CA LEU A 163 -7.85 38.59 14.23
C LEU A 163 -7.98 40.06 14.64
N GLU A 164 -7.60 40.39 15.87
CA GLU A 164 -7.56 41.78 16.36
C GLU A 164 -6.63 42.65 15.50
N TYR A 165 -5.47 42.13 15.08
CA TYR A 165 -4.56 42.81 14.16
C TYR A 165 -5.17 42.99 12.76
N GLU A 166 -5.79 41.95 12.21
CA GLU A 166 -6.46 42.03 10.90
C GLU A 166 -7.66 42.99 10.92
N GLU A 167 -8.39 43.08 12.02
CA GLU A 167 -9.48 44.05 12.21
C GLU A 167 -8.96 45.49 12.34
N LYS A 168 -7.86 45.70 13.07
CA LYS A 168 -7.19 47.00 13.15
C LYS A 168 -6.75 47.49 11.77
N LEU A 169 -6.08 46.64 11.00
CA LEU A 169 -5.69 46.96 9.62
C LEU A 169 -6.88 47.33 8.75
N LYS A 170 -7.98 46.56 8.80
CA LYS A 170 -9.21 46.85 8.02
C LYS A 170 -9.84 48.19 8.38
N LYS A 171 -9.74 48.62 9.64
CA LYS A 171 -10.23 49.94 10.07
C LYS A 171 -9.32 51.06 9.59
N GLU A 172 -8.02 50.83 9.54
CA GLU A 172 -7.01 51.83 9.16
C GLU A 172 -6.92 52.02 7.63
N TYR A 173 -6.96 50.94 6.87
CA TYR A 173 -6.71 50.95 5.42
C TYR A 173 -7.92 50.56 4.56
N GLY A 174 -9.09 50.27 5.14
CA GLY A 174 -10.25 49.80 4.39
C GLY A 174 -10.15 48.33 3.92
N THR A 175 -11.28 47.68 3.66
CA THR A 175 -11.30 46.25 3.29
C THR A 175 -10.75 45.97 1.91
N ASP A 176 -11.07 46.84 0.96
CA ASP A 176 -10.85 46.60 -0.47
C ASP A 176 -9.36 46.72 -0.82
N ASP A 177 -8.69 47.74 -0.28
CA ASP A 177 -7.26 47.97 -0.45
C ASP A 177 -6.41 46.83 0.14
N ILE A 178 -6.84 46.27 1.29
CA ILE A 178 -6.18 45.12 1.91
C ILE A 178 -6.37 43.86 1.05
N THR A 179 -7.55 43.67 0.47
CA THR A 179 -7.78 42.53 -0.41
C THR A 179 -6.96 42.63 -1.68
N GLU A 180 -6.87 43.81 -2.29
CA GLU A 180 -6.06 44.05 -3.47
C GLU A 180 -4.56 43.85 -3.19
N ALA A 181 -4.07 44.33 -2.04
CA ALA A 181 -2.70 44.13 -1.60
C ALA A 181 -2.37 42.65 -1.36
N LYS A 182 -3.29 41.89 -0.73
CA LYS A 182 -3.14 40.44 -0.53
C LYS A 182 -3.13 39.66 -1.84
N GLU A 183 -3.95 40.07 -2.82
CA GLU A 183 -3.97 39.47 -4.14
C GLU A 183 -2.69 39.77 -4.93
N LYS A 184 -2.21 41.02 -4.91
CA LYS A 184 -0.92 41.43 -5.48
C LYS A 184 0.25 40.65 -4.86
N ALA A 185 0.26 40.45 -3.54
CA ALA A 185 1.29 39.64 -2.87
C ALA A 185 1.22 38.15 -3.28
N LYS A 186 0.02 37.57 -3.39
CA LYS A 186 -0.14 36.21 -3.91
C LYS A 186 0.31 36.09 -5.36
N GLU A 187 0.06 37.11 -6.17
CA GLU A 187 0.45 37.19 -7.58
C GLU A 187 1.99 37.17 -7.74
N THR A 188 2.71 37.93 -6.91
CA THR A 188 4.18 37.97 -6.94
C THR A 188 4.79 36.66 -6.46
N GLU A 189 4.26 36.07 -5.39
CA GLU A 189 4.66 34.73 -4.92
C GLU A 189 4.44 33.67 -6.01
N ARG A 190 3.29 33.71 -6.71
CA ARG A 190 3.02 32.82 -7.85
C ARG A 190 4.07 32.99 -8.95
N LYS A 191 4.33 34.23 -9.38
CA LYS A 191 5.33 34.53 -10.42
C LYS A 191 6.72 34.05 -10.01
N LEU A 192 7.08 34.19 -8.74
CA LEU A 192 8.35 33.68 -8.19
C LEU A 192 8.40 32.15 -8.24
N THR A 193 7.35 31.46 -7.81
CA THR A 193 7.30 29.99 -7.85
C THR A 193 7.37 29.45 -9.28
N ASP A 194 6.67 30.06 -10.22
CA ASP A 194 6.73 29.67 -11.64
C ASP A 194 8.12 29.92 -12.23
N LYS A 195 8.80 30.99 -11.81
CA LYS A 195 10.21 31.26 -12.18
C LYS A 195 11.17 30.21 -11.60
N ILE A 196 11.01 29.81 -10.34
CA ILE A 196 11.83 28.76 -9.72
C ILE A 196 11.59 27.41 -10.43
N LEU A 197 10.33 27.07 -10.70
CA LEU A 197 9.98 25.81 -11.37
C LEU A 197 10.50 25.77 -12.82
N SER A 198 10.47 26.89 -13.54
CA SER A 198 11.04 26.96 -14.89
C SER A 198 12.56 26.82 -14.89
N GLN A 199 13.27 27.41 -13.92
CA GLN A 199 14.72 27.21 -13.74
C GLN A 199 15.05 25.72 -13.51
N ILE A 200 14.23 25.01 -12.74
CA ILE A 200 14.39 23.57 -12.46
C ILE A 200 13.84 22.68 -13.61
N HIS A 201 13.41 23.28 -14.73
CA HIS A 201 12.85 22.58 -15.90
C HIS A 201 11.61 21.72 -15.57
N MET A 202 10.88 22.09 -14.51
CA MET A 202 9.65 21.45 -14.08
C MET A 202 8.41 22.26 -14.50
N LYS A 203 7.32 21.58 -14.85
CA LYS A 203 6.04 22.23 -15.15
C LYS A 203 5.29 22.56 -13.86
N SER A 204 4.83 23.80 -13.74
CA SER A 204 3.92 24.23 -12.67
C SER A 204 2.68 23.32 -12.60
N PRO A 205 2.36 22.71 -11.45
CA PRO A 205 1.23 21.76 -11.31
C PRO A 205 -0.15 22.30 -11.72
N ARG A 206 -0.27 23.62 -11.95
CA ARG A 206 -1.54 24.30 -12.23
C ARG A 206 -1.98 24.33 -13.70
N LYS A 207 -1.14 24.05 -14.70
CA LYS A 207 -1.56 24.14 -16.12
C LYS A 207 -2.57 23.06 -16.58
N LYS A 208 -3.18 22.30 -15.65
CA LYS A 208 -4.17 21.25 -15.92
C LYS A 208 -5.63 21.65 -15.61
N VAL A 209 -5.91 22.90 -15.23
CA VAL A 209 -7.27 23.32 -14.84
C VAL A 209 -8.10 23.86 -16.02
N GLU A 210 -7.48 24.31 -17.12
CA GLU A 210 -8.24 24.93 -18.23
C GLU A 210 -8.80 23.94 -19.26
N LYS A 211 -8.29 22.70 -19.34
CA LYS A 211 -8.79 21.70 -20.31
C LYS A 211 -9.89 20.77 -19.76
N PHE A 212 -10.19 20.82 -18.47
CA PHE A 212 -11.35 20.16 -17.90
C PHE A 212 -12.24 21.23 -17.32
N GLY A 213 -13.29 21.60 -18.07
CA GLY A 213 -14.24 22.65 -17.73
C GLY A 213 -14.54 22.68 -16.24
N MET A 214 -14.16 23.78 -15.60
CA MET A 214 -14.42 24.06 -14.20
C MET A 214 -15.94 24.23 -14.06
N LYS A 215 -16.67 23.13 -13.84
CA LYS A 215 -18.07 23.20 -13.42
C LYS A 215 -18.09 24.07 -12.17
N LYS A 216 -18.80 25.21 -12.24
CA LYS A 216 -19.15 26.03 -11.06
C LYS A 216 -19.49 25.07 -9.92
N LEU A 217 -18.68 25.09 -8.86
CA LEU A 217 -19.05 24.49 -7.58
C LEU A 217 -20.39 25.15 -7.20
N ARG A 218 -21.47 24.36 -7.21
CA ARG A 218 -22.79 24.84 -6.79
C ARG A 218 -22.65 25.24 -5.32
N LYS A 219 -23.34 26.29 -4.89
CA LYS A 219 -23.46 26.77 -3.49
C LYS A 219 -24.03 25.71 -2.49
N LYS A 220 -24.05 24.42 -2.83
CA LYS A 220 -24.66 23.33 -2.05
C LYS A 220 -23.70 22.62 -1.09
N ASP A 221 -22.42 22.97 -1.09
CA ASP A 221 -21.39 22.35 -0.23
C ASP A 221 -21.04 23.21 1.00
N GLU A 222 -21.97 24.04 1.47
CA GLU A 222 -21.88 24.56 2.84
C GLU A 222 -21.86 23.35 3.78
N VAL A 223 -20.71 23.12 4.40
CA VAL A 223 -20.52 22.07 5.41
C VAL A 223 -21.57 22.34 6.48
N PRO A 224 -22.48 21.38 6.77
CA PRO A 224 -23.53 21.59 7.76
C PRO A 224 -22.93 22.09 9.06
N ASP A 225 -23.60 23.06 9.69
CA ASP A 225 -23.16 23.58 10.98
C ASP A 225 -23.07 22.40 11.96
N ILE A 226 -21.92 22.24 12.62
CA ILE A 226 -21.64 21.07 13.48
C ILE A 226 -22.65 20.99 14.64
N LYS A 227 -23.29 22.12 14.97
CA LYS A 227 -24.42 22.18 15.91
C LYS A 227 -25.60 21.30 15.48
N ASP A 228 -25.88 21.20 14.18
CA ASP A 228 -27.00 20.42 13.63
C ASP A 228 -26.70 18.92 13.59
N GLU A 229 -25.44 18.52 13.38
CA GLU A 229 -25.03 17.11 13.50
C GLU A 229 -25.04 16.62 14.96
N VAL A 230 -24.64 17.46 15.90
CA VAL A 230 -24.65 17.14 17.34
C VAL A 230 -26.07 17.15 17.92
N LEU A 231 -26.97 18.04 17.45
CA LEU A 231 -28.40 18.00 17.76
C LEU A 231 -29.05 16.75 17.15
N GLY A 232 -28.78 16.45 15.88
CA GLY A 232 -29.30 15.27 15.19
C GLY A 232 -28.86 13.94 15.81
N MET A 233 -27.67 13.87 16.42
CA MET A 233 -27.24 12.71 17.21
C MET A 233 -27.94 12.58 18.57
N LYS A 234 -28.39 13.70 19.18
CA LYS A 234 -29.18 13.69 20.42
C LYS A 234 -30.64 13.34 20.16
N GLU A 235 -31.21 13.76 19.05
CA GLU A 235 -32.60 13.44 18.64
C GLU A 235 -32.76 11.99 18.19
N ARG A 236 -31.79 11.42 17.47
CA ARG A 236 -31.78 9.98 17.10
C ARG A 236 -31.73 9.05 18.31
N LYS A 237 -31.25 9.50 19.47
CA LYS A 237 -31.28 8.74 20.72
C LYS A 237 -32.59 8.89 21.51
N LYS A 238 -33.48 9.81 21.14
CA LYS A 238 -34.81 9.96 21.77
C LYS A 238 -35.89 9.09 21.13
N VAL A 239 -35.66 8.55 19.94
CA VAL A 239 -36.56 7.58 19.29
C VAL A 239 -36.10 6.17 19.63
N THR A 240 -36.52 5.66 20.80
CA THR A 240 -36.73 4.22 21.09
C THR A 240 -37.04 4.02 22.59
N VAL A 241 -38.19 4.50 23.05
CA VAL A 241 -38.92 3.85 24.16
C VAL A 241 -40.42 4.08 23.95
N LYS A 242 -41.21 2.99 24.06
CA LYS A 242 -42.67 2.80 23.89
C LYS A 242 -43.05 2.24 22.50
N LYS A 243 -43.80 1.14 22.35
CA LYS A 243 -44.62 0.30 23.24
C LYS A 243 -45.04 -0.95 22.43
N GLY A 244 -45.16 -2.11 23.08
CA GLY A 244 -46.17 -3.16 22.80
C GLY A 244 -46.03 -4.01 21.52
N PHE A 245 -45.75 -5.30 21.70
CA PHE A 245 -46.01 -6.36 20.71
C PHE A 245 -47.50 -6.77 20.80
N PRO A 246 -48.28 -6.74 19.70
CA PRO A 246 -49.57 -7.41 19.64
C PRO A 246 -49.49 -8.72 18.83
N GLY A 247 -49.79 -9.83 19.52
CA GLY A 247 -50.66 -10.93 19.08
C GLY A 247 -50.43 -11.58 17.72
N ALA A 248 -49.87 -12.79 17.74
CA ALA A 248 -50.02 -13.76 16.66
C ALA A 248 -51.47 -14.24 16.56
N SER A 249 -52.12 -14.01 15.41
CA SER A 249 -53.36 -14.70 15.01
C SER A 249 -53.11 -15.48 13.72
N LYS A 250 -53.52 -16.75 13.74
CA LYS A 250 -53.38 -17.73 12.67
C LYS A 250 -54.43 -17.46 11.59
N ASP A 251 -54.03 -17.35 10.33
CA ASP A 251 -54.95 -17.59 9.22
C ASP A 251 -54.28 -18.33 8.06
N LYS A 252 -54.74 -19.57 7.89
CA LYS A 252 -54.40 -20.50 6.81
C LYS A 252 -55.06 -20.00 5.53
N LYS A 253 -54.29 -19.68 4.49
CA LYS A 253 -54.80 -19.65 3.11
C LYS A 253 -54.14 -20.74 2.27
N LYS A 254 -55.02 -21.65 1.85
CA LYS A 254 -54.81 -22.82 1.00
C LYS A 254 -54.11 -22.42 -0.30
N PHE A 255 -52.99 -23.05 -0.62
CA PHE A 255 -52.53 -23.18 -1.99
C PHE A 255 -52.95 -24.54 -2.53
N HIS A 256 -53.83 -24.52 -3.52
CA HIS A 256 -54.30 -25.68 -4.26
C HIS A 256 -53.17 -26.21 -5.16
N LYS A 257 -52.90 -27.51 -5.03
CA LYS A 257 -52.16 -28.31 -6.01
C LYS A 257 -53.01 -28.41 -7.29
N LYS A 258 -52.46 -28.06 -8.44
CA LYS A 258 -52.89 -28.63 -9.72
C LYS A 258 -51.64 -29.23 -10.38
N TYR A 259 -51.74 -30.55 -10.52
CA TYR A 259 -51.01 -31.53 -11.34
C TYR A 259 -49.64 -31.13 -11.89
#